data_AF-A0A7W0V0N5-F1
#
_entry.id   AF-A0A7W0V0N5-F1
#
_cell.length_a   1.000
_cell.length_b   1.000
_cell.length_c   1.000
_cell.angle_alpha   90.00
_cell.angle_beta   90.00
_cell.angle_gamma   90.00
#
_symmetry.space_group_name_H-M   'P 1'
#
loop_
_entity.id
_entity.type
_entity.pdbx_description
1 polymer ?
#
loop_
_entity_poly.entity_id
_entity_poly.type
_entity_poly.pdbx_seq_one_letter_code
_entity_poly.pdbx_strand_id
1 'polypeptide(L)'
;MSNQLLEWCGVPVTMDDAITELFEMSAPDQDPDQKPEFRVTPSTADLVKQDFELYQPSLERMADEWQEEKKRFMQEKKTTNQDQA
;
A
#
# COMPACT_ATOMS: atom_id res chain seq x y z
N MET A 1 18.89 -4.00 -11.06
CA MET A 1 17.45 -4.35 -10.96
C MET A 1 16.68 -3.06 -11.14
N SER A 2 15.65 -3.06 -11.97
CA SER A 2 14.95 -1.87 -12.43
C SER A 2 13.59 -1.81 -11.74
N ASN A 3 13.47 -1.04 -10.65
CA ASN A 3 12.17 -0.81 -10.02
C ASN A 3 11.47 0.35 -10.74
N GLN A 4 10.31 0.09 -11.31
CA GLN A 4 9.48 1.11 -11.93
C GLN A 4 8.28 1.39 -11.03
N LEU A 5 8.20 2.62 -10.50
CA LEU A 5 7.05 3.10 -9.76
C LEU A 5 5.98 3.57 -10.74
N LEU A 6 4.78 3.01 -10.60
CA LEU A 6 3.57 3.34 -11.32
C LEU A 6 2.46 3.71 -10.34
N GLU A 7 1.42 4.33 -10.86
CA GLU A 7 0.21 4.61 -10.09
C GLU A 7 -1.00 4.08 -10.86
N TRP A 8 -1.72 3.14 -10.26
CA TRP A 8 -2.94 2.55 -10.83
C TRP A 8 -4.12 2.86 -9.92
N CYS A 9 -5.12 3.55 -10.45
CA CYS A 9 -6.33 3.94 -9.70
C CYS A 9 -6.00 4.66 -8.38
N GLY A 10 -4.98 5.52 -8.36
CA GLY A 10 -4.54 6.26 -7.17
C GLY A 10 -3.71 5.46 -6.17
N VAL A 11 -3.42 4.18 -6.45
CA VAL A 11 -2.58 3.33 -5.61
C VAL A 11 -1.18 3.17 -6.22
N PRO A 12 -0.11 3.40 -5.44
CA PRO A 12 1.26 3.09 -5.86
C PRO A 12 1.43 1.60 -6.22
N VAL A 13 2.01 1.34 -7.38
CA VAL A 13 2.36 0.01 -7.87
C VAL A 13 3.84 -0.02 -8.22
N THR A 14 4.59 -0.95 -7.67
CA THR A 14 5.98 -1.20 -8.01
C THR A 14 6.09 -2.47 -8.83
N MET A 15 6.71 -2.34 -10.01
CA MET A 15 7.15 -3.51 -10.78
C MET A 15 8.52 -3.95 -10.29
N ASP A 16 8.60 -5.20 -9.84
CA ASP A 16 9.83 -5.83 -9.35
C ASP A 16 9.94 -7.27 -9.90
N ASP A 17 11.09 -7.58 -10.51
CA ASP A 17 11.41 -8.88 -11.10
C ASP A 17 11.88 -9.89 -10.06
N ALA A 18 12.24 -9.43 -8.85
CA ALA A 18 12.84 -10.23 -7.79
C ALA A 18 11.80 -10.83 -6.82
N ILE A 19 10.55 -10.36 -6.87
CA ILE A 19 9.46 -10.93 -6.07
C ILE A 19 8.87 -12.15 -6.77
N THR A 20 8.94 -13.29 -6.07
CA THR A 20 8.38 -14.57 -6.55
C THR A 20 6.93 -14.78 -6.15
N GLU A 21 6.39 -13.94 -5.25
CA GLU A 21 5.03 -14.04 -4.73
C GLU A 21 4.22 -12.79 -5.10
N LEU A 22 2.96 -13.00 -5.48
CA LEU A 22 1.99 -11.94 -5.71
C LEU A 22 1.57 -11.34 -4.37
N PHE A 23 1.66 -10.02 -4.28
CA PHE A 23 0.94 -9.17 -3.32
C PHE A 23 1.32 -9.37 -1.84
N GLU A 24 2.25 -8.53 -1.37
CA GLU A 24 2.31 -8.17 0.05
C GLU A 24 1.94 -6.69 0.19
N MET A 25 0.73 -6.41 0.69
CA MET A 25 0.40 -5.07 1.16
C MET A 25 1.25 -4.79 2.39
N SER A 26 2.03 -3.72 2.34
CA SER A 26 2.82 -3.28 3.48
C SER A 26 1.90 -2.96 4.65
N ALA A 27 2.16 -3.57 5.80
CA ALA A 27 1.48 -3.18 7.04
C ALA A 27 1.72 -1.69 7.32
N PRO A 28 0.75 -0.96 7.88
CA PRO A 28 0.95 0.41 8.30
C PRO A 28 2.06 0.45 9.37
N ASP A 29 3.21 1.01 9.03
CA ASP A 29 4.36 1.11 9.92
C ASP A 29 4.41 2.47 10.65
N GLN A 30 5.57 2.84 11.20
CA GLN A 30 5.75 4.10 11.93
C GLN A 30 6.02 5.31 11.03
N ASP A 31 6.19 5.11 9.72
CA ASP A 31 6.51 6.16 8.76
C ASP A 31 5.22 6.87 8.33
N PRO A 32 5.04 8.18 8.64
CA PRO A 32 3.87 8.96 8.27
C PRO A 32 3.68 9.14 6.75
N ASP A 33 4.73 8.97 5.95
CA ASP A 33 4.69 9.14 4.50
C ASP A 33 4.55 7.82 3.73
N GLN A 34 4.69 6.67 4.43
CA GLN A 34 4.40 5.36 3.83
C GLN A 34 2.98 5.36 3.26
N LYS A 35 2.81 4.73 2.09
CA LYS A 35 1.52 4.49 1.45
C LYS A 35 1.36 2.99 1.22
N PRO A 36 0.12 2.48 1.10
CA PRO A 36 -0.08 1.12 0.64
C PRO A 36 0.51 1.00 -0.77
N GLU A 37 1.44 0.08 -0.94
CA GLU A 37 2.11 -0.21 -2.21
C GLU A 37 1.71 -1.62 -2.67
N PHE A 38 1.39 -1.75 -3.94
CA PHE A 38 1.22 -3.05 -4.59
C PHE A 38 2.47 -3.43 -5.35
N ARG A 39 2.88 -4.69 -5.23
CA ARG A 39 4.05 -5.19 -5.94
C ARG A 39 3.66 -6.27 -6.93
N VAL A 40 4.08 -6.08 -8.18
CA VAL A 40 3.75 -6.98 -9.30
C VAL A 40 5.01 -7.30 -10.09
N THR A 41 5.03 -8.46 -10.75
CA THR A 41 6.06 -8.75 -11.75
C THR A 41 5.65 -8.16 -13.09
N PRO A 42 6.59 -7.85 -14.01
CA PRO A 42 6.22 -7.41 -15.35
C PRO A 42 5.38 -8.44 -16.10
N SER A 43 5.60 -9.73 -15.84
CA SER A 43 4.84 -10.82 -16.48
C SER A 43 3.37 -10.87 -16.07
N THR A 44 3.03 -10.30 -14.91
CA THR A 44 1.66 -10.28 -14.37
C THR A 44 1.03 -8.88 -14.39
N ALA A 45 1.80 -7.84 -14.67
CA ALA A 45 1.35 -6.45 -14.63
C ALA A 45 0.12 -6.19 -15.51
N ASP A 46 0.12 -6.67 -16.77
CA ASP A 46 -1.00 -6.46 -17.69
C ASP A 46 -2.28 -7.20 -17.27
N LEU A 47 -2.14 -8.37 -16.64
CA LEU A 47 -3.27 -9.15 -16.11
C LEU A 47 -3.90 -8.43 -14.91
N VAL A 48 -3.06 -8.02 -13.96
CA VAL A 48 -3.48 -7.36 -12.72
C VAL A 48 -4.03 -5.96 -13.00
N LYS A 49 -3.54 -5.27 -14.02
CA LYS A 49 -4.03 -3.94 -14.39
C LYS A 49 -5.53 -3.94 -14.72
N GLN A 50 -6.02 -4.95 -15.44
CA GLN A 50 -7.45 -5.06 -15.74
C GLN A 50 -8.29 -5.31 -14.48
N ASP A 51 -7.78 -6.15 -13.57
CA ASP A 51 -8.44 -6.39 -12.29
C ASP A 51 -8.49 -5.11 -11.43
N PHE A 52 -7.46 -4.27 -11.48
CA PHE A 52 -7.44 -2.99 -10.78
C PHE A 52 -8.54 -2.04 -11.24
N GLU A 53 -8.78 -1.96 -12.55
CA GLU A 53 -9.87 -1.15 -13.11
C GLU A 53 -11.24 -1.72 -12.69
N LEU A 54 -11.40 -3.05 -12.68
CA LEU A 54 -12.64 -3.71 -12.26
C LEU A 54 -12.95 -3.46 -10.78
N TYR A 55 -11.92 -3.47 -9.93
CA TYR A 55 -12.04 -3.34 -8.48
C TYR A 55 -11.77 -1.93 -7.95
N GLN A 56 -11.63 -0.92 -8.83
CA GLN A 56 -11.25 0.45 -8.47
C GLN A 56 -12.01 0.99 -7.23
N PRO A 57 -13.36 0.92 -7.14
CA PRO A 57 -14.07 1.45 -5.98
C PRO A 57 -13.70 0.75 -4.66
N SER A 58 -13.34 -0.53 -4.72
CA SER A 58 -12.91 -1.29 -3.54
C SER A 58 -11.48 -0.95 -3.15
N LEU A 59 -10.61 -0.74 -4.13
CA LEU A 59 -9.22 -0.32 -3.92
C LEU A 59 -9.14 1.08 -3.31
N GLU A 60 -9.97 2.01 -3.79
CA GLU A 60 -10.08 3.36 -3.21
C GLU A 60 -10.53 3.29 -1.74
N ARG A 61 -11.59 2.53 -1.44
CA ARG A 61 -12.04 2.34 -0.06
C ARG A 61 -10.96 1.72 0.83
N MET A 62 -10.23 0.74 0.32
CA MET A 62 -9.14 0.11 1.08
C MET A 62 -7.99 1.07 1.35
N ALA A 63 -7.65 1.94 0.39
CA ALA A 63 -6.66 2.99 0.59
C ALA A 63 -7.11 4.00 1.67
N ASP A 64 -8.39 4.38 1.67
CA ASP A 64 -8.96 5.25 2.70
C ASP A 64 -8.96 4.58 4.08
N GLU A 65 -9.41 3.32 4.18
CA GLU A 65 -9.38 2.52 5.41
C GLU A 65 -7.96 2.41 5.97
N TRP A 66 -6.96 2.19 5.10
CA TRP A 66 -5.56 2.16 5.49
C TRP A 66 -5.09 3.50 6.08
N GLN A 67 -5.49 4.62 5.48
CA GLN A 67 -5.16 5.96 6.00
C GLN A 67 -5.83 6.22 7.35
N GLU A 68 -7.06 5.76 7.55
CA GLU A 68 -7.74 5.85 8.84
C GLU A 68 -7.05 5.01 9.92
N GLU A 69 -6.69 3.77 9.60
CA GLU A 69 -6.00 2.87 10.53
C GLU A 69 -4.63 3.43 10.93
N LYS A 70 -3.89 4.00 9.97
CA LYS A 70 -2.63 4.68 10.25
C LYS A 70 -2.80 5.90 11.16
N LYS A 71 -3.85 6.71 10.95
CA LYS A 71 -4.17 7.84 11.83
C LYS A 71 -4.43 7.37 13.26
N ARG A 72 -5.17 6.27 13.44
CA ARG A 72 -5.41 5.67 14.76
C ARG A 72 -4.12 5.19 15.40
N PHE A 73 -3.32 4.40 14.68
CA PHE A 73 -2.04 3.90 15.16
C PHE A 73 -1.08 5.01 15.62
N MET A 74 -0.98 6.09 14.84
CA MET A 74 -0.15 7.25 15.20
C MET A 74 -0.70 8.03 16.41
N GLN A 75 -2.03 8.14 16.54
CA GLN A 75 -2.66 8.77 17.70
C GLN A 75 -2.45 7.94 18.97
N GLU A 76 -2.67 6.63 18.91
CA GLU A 76 -2.47 5.72 20.05
C GLU A 76 -1.04 5.76 20.57
N LYS A 77 -0.04 5.73 19.67
CA LYS A 77 1.37 5.90 20.05
C LYS A 77 1.70 7.24 20.68
N LYS A 78 1.01 8.30 20.29
CA LYS A 78 1.18 9.63 20.88
C LYS A 78 0.62 9.69 22.30
N THR A 79 -0.46 8.95 22.57
CA THR A 79 -1.09 8.84 23.89
C THR A 79 -0.26 7.96 24.83
N THR A 80 0.27 6.82 24.37
CA THR A 80 1.11 5.93 25.21
C THR A 80 2.41 6.60 25.67
N ASN A 81 2.98 7.51 24.89
CA ASN A 81 4.18 8.27 25.29
C ASN A 81 3.90 9.41 26.29
N GLN A 82 2.63 9.79 26.53
CA GLN A 82 2.29 10.79 27.55
C GLN A 82 2.03 10.18 28.93
N ASP A 83 1.63 8.91 29.01
CA ASP A 83 1.40 8.21 30.29
C ASP A 83 2.68 7.63 30.91
N GLN A 84 3.85 7.85 30.28
CA GLN A 84 5.17 7.42 30.78
C GLN A 84 6.13 8.59 31.12
N ALA A 85 5.64 9.84 31.15
CA ALA A 85 6.44 11.03 31.46
C ALA A 85 6.09 11.63 32.84
#